data_AF-A0A6A3MJ84-F1
#
_entry.id   AF-A0A6A3MJ84-F1
#
_cell.length_a   1.000
_cell.length_b   1.000
_cell.length_c   1.000
_cell.angle_alpha   90.00
_cell.angle_beta   90.00
_cell.angle_gamma   90.00
#
_symmetry.space_group_name_H-M   'P 1'
#
loop_
_entity.id
_entity.type
_entity.pdbx_description
1 polymer ?
#
loop_
_entity_poly.entity_id
_entity_poly.type
_entity_poly.pdbx_seq_one_letter_code
_entity_poly.pdbx_strand_id
1 'polypeptide(L)'
;MRKLRISSRLEASVTWLTLAVILLCICHDNLLCLADRSVPATTYRIDGKTNIKDIFKCSGIHFIGSFNEYYVACELVVPAQETLQLLEVVDVTLDGSKLSPLPGVHAELSFQLNTSIATVSMRNSQLLASAVEIRAANVTMDEHSAVNVTARGLKFGPGYNSWNSMGGSYGGIGGASLTDGRSNCDDMPPNDFFRVVGDVSVGMANFRGYGSGGGNDESRGGGRIRLVAAQNVEIDGSLLANGGDACTNCYDSAGAGGSILIVATERIHGNATVQANGGQPSVRIADELRDGGGGGGGGGGRILFDSKNAEELGLSRVEAYGGGFSSDKNAAIGWCQLGGDGTILKLQHTTKEGEGLGGSDVQGQSRGEDGKTLLSTLLIKGGRLVHSGPVKRIQIYGCTPIFEQTSRGAQFLPESLAHIFVNGGATVCASVVQLKDSVGDVESSIVIDSGSELNVLDRDRVVQLSASQITIQFESYCC
;
A
#
# COMPACT_ATOMS: atom_id res chain seq x y z
N MET A 1 21.18 91.84 -57.88
CA MET A 1 21.08 90.36 -57.98
C MET A 1 21.17 89.75 -56.59
N ARG A 2 20.04 89.39 -55.97
CA ARG A 2 19.94 88.70 -54.66
C ARG A 2 19.63 87.21 -54.93
N LYS A 3 20.50 86.29 -54.53
CA LYS A 3 20.21 84.84 -54.45
C LYS A 3 19.97 84.49 -52.98
N LEU A 4 18.79 83.95 -52.69
CA LEU A 4 18.36 83.48 -51.38
C LEU A 4 18.97 82.10 -51.06
N ARG A 5 19.51 81.96 -49.84
CA ARG A 5 19.87 80.71 -49.18
C ARG A 5 18.61 80.06 -48.61
N ILE A 6 18.20 78.92 -49.17
CA ILE A 6 17.23 77.99 -48.57
C ILE A 6 17.82 76.59 -48.74
N SER A 7 18.72 76.17 -47.85
CA SER A 7 19.21 74.77 -47.82
C SER A 7 20.00 74.48 -46.53
N SER A 8 19.38 74.60 -45.37
CA SER A 8 20.02 74.12 -44.12
C SER A 8 19.06 73.55 -43.07
N ARG A 9 17.74 73.56 -43.32
CA ARG A 9 16.75 73.01 -42.37
C ARG A 9 16.25 71.61 -42.72
N LEU A 10 16.51 71.11 -43.95
CA LEU A 10 16.03 69.79 -44.36
C LEU A 10 16.98 68.64 -43.93
N GLU A 11 18.28 68.89 -43.86
CA GLU A 11 19.28 67.84 -43.53
C GLU A 11 19.25 67.41 -42.05
N ALA A 12 18.90 68.32 -41.14
CA ALA A 12 18.78 68.03 -39.71
C ALA A 12 17.55 67.15 -39.38
N SER A 13 16.47 67.27 -40.17
CA SER A 13 15.24 66.48 -39.98
C SER A 13 15.41 65.04 -40.45
N VAL A 14 16.16 64.83 -41.54
CA VAL A 14 16.43 63.50 -42.10
C VAL A 14 17.36 62.71 -41.19
N THR A 15 18.38 63.36 -40.61
CA THR A 15 19.32 62.71 -39.68
C THR A 15 18.65 62.26 -38.38
N TRP A 16 17.71 63.04 -37.83
CA TRP A 16 16.93 62.64 -36.66
C TRP A 16 15.96 61.49 -36.95
N LEU A 17 15.33 61.46 -38.13
CA LEU A 17 14.47 60.33 -38.52
C LEU A 17 15.28 59.04 -38.70
N THR A 18 16.46 59.11 -39.32
CA THR A 18 17.33 57.95 -39.48
C THR A 18 17.84 57.42 -38.15
N LEU A 19 18.15 58.30 -37.19
CA LEU A 19 18.61 57.90 -35.87
C LEU A 19 17.47 57.22 -35.07
N ALA A 20 16.25 57.74 -35.17
CA ALA A 20 15.07 57.15 -34.54
C ALA A 20 14.74 55.77 -35.12
N VAL A 21 14.84 55.59 -36.45
CA VAL A 21 14.62 54.29 -37.11
C VAL A 21 15.71 53.28 -36.71
N ILE A 22 16.97 53.70 -36.63
CA ILE A 22 18.07 52.82 -36.18
C ILE A 22 17.89 52.41 -34.71
N LEU A 23 17.48 53.33 -33.82
CA LEU A 23 17.17 53.00 -32.43
C LEU A 23 15.96 52.08 -32.28
N LEU A 24 14.95 52.23 -33.14
CA LEU A 24 13.79 51.34 -33.20
C LEU A 24 14.16 49.94 -33.70
N CYS A 25 15.04 49.83 -34.71
CA CYS A 25 15.55 48.54 -35.18
C CYS A 25 16.42 47.84 -34.12
N ILE A 26 17.31 48.57 -33.43
CA ILE A 26 18.13 48.02 -32.34
C ILE A 26 17.26 47.61 -31.13
N CYS A 27 16.17 48.34 -30.85
CA CYS A 27 15.19 47.90 -29.84
C CYS A 27 14.42 46.65 -30.28
N HIS A 28 14.11 46.50 -31.58
CA HIS A 28 13.41 45.32 -32.11
C HIS A 28 14.28 44.07 -32.05
N ASP A 29 15.56 44.17 -32.41
CA ASP A 29 16.52 43.06 -32.33
C ASP A 29 16.83 42.66 -30.88
N ASN A 30 16.86 43.62 -29.94
CA ASN A 30 16.99 43.30 -28.51
C ASN A 30 15.71 42.74 -27.88
N LEU A 31 14.51 43.06 -28.42
CA LEU A 31 13.25 42.46 -27.97
C LEU A 31 13.11 41.01 -28.47
N LEU A 32 13.62 40.72 -29.66
CA LEU A 32 13.60 39.37 -30.26
C LEU A 32 14.60 38.41 -29.58
N CYS A 33 15.69 38.92 -28.99
CA CYS A 33 16.65 38.11 -28.22
C CYS A 33 16.26 37.86 -26.75
N LEU A 34 15.17 38.47 -26.26
CA LEU A 34 14.63 38.25 -24.89
C LEU A 34 13.41 37.31 -24.85
N ALA A 35 13.00 36.77 -26.00
CA ALA A 35 11.90 35.83 -26.14
C ALA A 35 12.38 34.43 -26.56
N ASP A 36 13.43 33.93 -25.91
CA ASP A 36 13.65 32.48 -25.80
C ASP A 36 13.73 32.11 -24.31
N ARG A 37 12.72 32.53 -23.55
CA ARG A 37 12.34 31.76 -22.36
C ARG A 37 11.76 30.46 -22.89
N SER A 38 12.63 29.48 -23.12
CA SER A 38 12.23 28.09 -23.34
C SER A 38 11.12 27.77 -22.33
N VAL A 39 9.91 27.54 -22.84
CA VAL A 39 8.79 27.11 -21.99
C VAL A 39 9.30 25.85 -21.30
N PRO A 40 9.34 25.81 -19.96
CA PRO A 40 9.85 24.64 -19.26
C PRO A 40 9.07 23.43 -19.74
N ALA A 41 9.79 22.38 -20.14
CA ALA A 41 9.18 21.17 -20.65
C ALA A 41 8.13 20.68 -19.64
N THR A 42 6.87 20.59 -20.09
CA THR A 42 5.75 20.13 -19.26
C THR A 42 5.79 18.61 -19.04
N THR A 43 6.70 17.92 -19.73
CA THR A 43 6.95 16.49 -19.61
C THR A 43 8.39 16.23 -19.20
N TYR A 44 8.58 15.32 -18.25
CA TYR A 44 9.88 14.81 -17.84
C TYR A 44 9.86 13.29 -17.98
N ARG A 45 10.87 12.75 -18.64
CA ARG A 45 10.98 11.32 -18.90
C ARG A 45 12.16 10.73 -18.13
N ILE A 46 11.86 9.67 -17.39
CA ILE A 46 12.82 8.78 -16.76
C ILE A 46 12.91 7.52 -17.63
N ASP A 47 14.09 7.23 -18.14
CA ASP A 47 14.35 6.05 -18.97
C ASP A 47 15.70 5.40 -18.61
N GLY A 48 16.13 4.41 -19.38
CA GLY A 48 17.38 3.69 -19.14
C GLY A 48 18.66 4.54 -19.14
N LYS A 49 18.61 5.81 -19.58
CA LYS A 49 19.74 6.76 -19.52
C LYS A 49 19.72 7.58 -18.23
N THR A 50 18.60 7.62 -17.52
CA THR A 50 18.45 8.38 -16.28
C THR A 50 19.14 7.66 -15.13
N ASN A 51 20.11 8.32 -14.50
CA ASN A 51 20.70 7.81 -13.27
C ASN A 51 19.82 8.18 -12.07
N ILE A 52 19.40 7.19 -11.31
CA ILE A 52 18.52 7.36 -10.14
C ILE A 52 19.10 8.36 -9.11
N LYS A 53 20.43 8.45 -8.97
CA LYS A 53 21.10 9.38 -8.03
C LYS A 53 20.99 10.85 -8.44
N ASP A 54 20.72 11.11 -9.72
CA ASP A 54 20.62 12.47 -10.24
C ASP A 54 19.22 13.04 -10.00
N ILE A 55 18.21 12.17 -10.01
CA ILE A 55 16.79 12.54 -9.87
C ILE A 55 16.23 12.35 -8.47
N PHE A 56 16.94 11.68 -7.56
CA PHE A 56 16.53 11.54 -6.16
C PHE A 56 17.52 12.21 -5.22
N LYS A 57 17.00 12.99 -4.26
CA LYS A 57 17.76 13.53 -3.13
C LYS A 57 17.31 12.84 -1.85
N CYS A 58 18.26 12.20 -1.18
CA CYS A 58 17.98 11.42 0.02
C CYS A 58 18.35 12.19 1.28
N SER A 59 17.55 12.01 2.32
CA SER A 59 17.80 12.49 3.67
C SER A 59 19.03 11.82 4.30
N GLY A 60 19.40 12.28 5.49
CA GLY A 60 20.25 11.49 6.39
C GLY A 60 19.57 10.19 6.82
N ILE A 61 20.34 9.34 7.53
CA ILE A 61 19.83 8.08 8.07
C ILE A 61 18.92 8.37 9.27
N HIS A 62 17.74 7.76 9.28
CA HIS A 62 16.75 7.86 10.36
C HIS A 62 16.45 6.48 10.95
N PHE A 63 16.17 6.43 12.25
CA PHE A 63 15.72 5.21 12.93
C PHE A 63 14.27 4.87 12.58
N ILE A 64 13.97 3.58 12.47
CA ILE A 64 12.60 3.06 12.40
C ILE A 64 12.23 2.52 13.79
N GLY A 65 11.41 3.27 14.52
CA GLY A 65 10.92 2.88 15.84
C GLY A 65 12.03 2.39 16.77
N SER A 66 11.79 1.27 17.44
CA SER A 66 12.75 0.61 18.35
C SER A 66 13.26 -0.72 17.77
N PHE A 67 13.30 -0.86 16.45
CA PHE A 67 13.52 -2.14 15.75
C PHE A 67 14.95 -2.36 15.27
N ASN A 68 15.87 -1.44 15.61
CA ASN A 68 17.25 -1.42 15.11
C ASN A 68 17.36 -1.47 13.57
N GLU A 69 16.38 -0.85 12.91
CA GLU A 69 16.29 -0.71 11.45
C GLU A 69 16.33 0.77 11.10
N TYR A 70 16.82 1.07 9.90
CA TYR A 70 17.14 2.44 9.49
C TYR A 70 16.58 2.72 8.10
N TYR A 71 16.23 3.97 7.82
CA TYR A 71 15.82 4.38 6.49
C TYR A 71 16.41 5.71 6.04
N VAL A 72 16.44 5.91 4.73
CA VAL A 72 16.61 7.20 4.07
C VAL A 72 15.36 7.51 3.25
N ALA A 73 14.86 8.74 3.35
CA ALA A 73 13.77 9.23 2.51
C ALA A 73 14.36 9.91 1.29
N CYS A 74 14.06 9.38 0.10
CA CYS A 74 14.57 9.86 -1.17
C CYS A 74 13.44 10.53 -1.95
N GLU A 75 13.51 11.84 -2.07
CA GLU A 75 12.52 12.66 -2.76
C GLU A 75 12.94 12.89 -4.22
N LEU A 76 11.98 12.74 -5.12
CA LEU A 76 12.16 13.06 -6.54
C LEU A 76 12.40 14.57 -6.68
N VAL A 77 13.47 14.92 -7.39
CA VAL A 77 13.83 16.29 -7.75
C VAL A 77 14.08 16.34 -9.24
N VAL A 78 13.13 16.90 -9.99
CA VAL A 78 13.22 17.07 -11.45
C VAL A 78 13.05 18.53 -11.86
N PRO A 79 13.58 18.95 -13.02
CA PRO A 79 13.38 20.30 -13.53
C PRO A 79 11.89 20.65 -13.65
N ALA A 80 11.53 21.87 -13.24
CA ALA A 80 10.17 22.40 -13.38
C ALA A 80 9.06 21.55 -12.73
N GLN A 81 9.38 20.81 -11.66
CA GLN A 81 8.47 19.88 -10.95
C GLN A 81 7.12 20.50 -10.54
N GLU A 82 7.08 21.79 -10.17
CA GLU A 82 5.85 22.50 -9.79
C GLU A 82 4.87 22.68 -10.95
N THR A 83 5.39 22.79 -12.17
CA THR A 83 4.64 23.00 -13.42
C THR A 83 4.57 21.74 -14.29
N LEU A 84 5.13 20.63 -13.83
CA LEU A 84 5.18 19.37 -14.56
C LEU A 84 3.77 18.82 -14.74
N GLN A 85 3.39 18.56 -15.98
CA GLN A 85 2.10 17.96 -16.33
C GLN A 85 2.21 16.45 -16.49
N LEU A 86 3.37 15.93 -16.93
CA LEU A 86 3.57 14.51 -17.15
C LEU A 86 4.96 14.05 -16.69
N LEU A 87 4.99 13.10 -15.78
CA LEU A 87 6.18 12.30 -15.47
C LEU A 87 6.05 10.93 -16.12
N GLU A 88 6.87 10.64 -17.12
CA GLU A 88 6.92 9.32 -17.75
C GLU A 88 8.06 8.49 -17.18
N VAL A 89 7.77 7.27 -16.73
CA VAL A 89 8.77 6.24 -16.37
C VAL A 89 8.64 5.13 -17.39
N VAL A 90 9.65 4.97 -18.26
CA VAL A 90 9.54 4.15 -19.48
C VAL A 90 10.78 3.27 -19.65
N ASP A 91 10.57 1.97 -19.85
CA ASP A 91 11.62 0.99 -20.15
C ASP A 91 12.78 1.03 -19.14
N VAL A 92 12.48 1.20 -17.85
CA VAL A 92 13.50 1.38 -16.81
C VAL A 92 13.15 0.64 -15.52
N THR A 93 14.18 0.11 -14.87
CA THR A 93 14.11 -0.38 -13.48
C THR A 93 14.77 0.64 -12.56
N LEU A 94 13.97 1.31 -11.73
CA LEU A 94 14.45 2.17 -10.66
C LEU A 94 14.64 1.35 -9.39
N ASP A 95 15.89 0.99 -9.12
CA ASP A 95 16.28 0.26 -7.91
C ASP A 95 16.79 1.20 -6.83
N GLY A 96 15.94 1.47 -5.84
CA GLY A 96 16.20 2.31 -4.68
C GLY A 96 17.31 1.79 -3.78
N SER A 97 17.70 0.51 -3.87
CA SER A 97 18.87 0.01 -3.10
C SER A 97 20.16 0.76 -3.46
N LYS A 98 20.26 1.30 -4.68
CA LYS A 98 21.38 2.12 -5.15
C LYS A 98 21.47 3.48 -4.46
N LEU A 99 20.38 3.92 -3.82
CA LEU A 99 20.30 5.16 -3.04
C LEU A 99 20.60 4.92 -1.55
N SER A 100 20.63 3.66 -1.12
CA SER A 100 20.93 3.32 0.26
C SER A 100 22.41 3.62 0.59
N PRO A 101 22.70 4.31 1.71
CA PRO A 101 24.07 4.65 2.07
C PRO A 101 24.87 3.45 2.60
N LEU A 102 24.18 2.44 3.15
CA LEU A 102 24.78 1.27 3.79
C LEU A 102 23.88 0.04 3.58
N PRO A 103 24.45 -1.18 3.50
CA PRO A 103 23.66 -2.40 3.48
C PRO A 103 22.69 -2.46 4.67
N GLY A 104 21.44 -2.86 4.41
CA GLY A 104 20.39 -2.95 5.43
C GLY A 104 19.65 -1.64 5.72
N VAL A 105 20.09 -0.49 5.19
CA VAL A 105 19.31 0.76 5.31
C VAL A 105 18.22 0.77 4.22
N HIS A 106 16.98 0.94 4.65
CA HIS A 106 15.81 1.04 3.79
C HIS A 106 15.85 2.32 2.94
N ALA A 107 15.55 2.21 1.65
CA ALA A 107 15.36 3.37 0.78
C ALA A 107 13.88 3.55 0.47
N GLU A 108 13.35 4.74 0.75
CA GLU A 108 11.97 5.12 0.43
C GLU A 108 11.95 6.10 -0.75
N LEU A 109 11.31 5.74 -1.86
CA LEU A 109 11.15 6.60 -3.02
C LEU A 109 9.85 7.40 -2.89
N SER A 110 9.97 8.73 -2.99
CA SER A 110 8.85 9.66 -2.84
C SER A 110 8.72 10.54 -4.08
N PHE A 111 7.67 10.32 -4.88
CA PHE A 111 7.31 11.11 -6.05
C PHE A 111 6.25 12.13 -5.63
N GLN A 112 6.69 13.29 -5.14
CA GLN A 112 5.81 14.38 -4.70
C GLN A 112 5.61 15.37 -5.84
N LEU A 113 4.59 15.15 -6.66
CA LEU A 113 4.24 16.03 -7.77
C LEU A 113 3.02 16.90 -7.45
N ASN A 114 2.79 17.91 -8.29
CA ASN A 114 1.62 18.77 -8.16
C ASN A 114 0.33 17.97 -8.39
N THR A 115 -0.45 17.79 -7.31
CA THR A 115 -1.67 16.98 -7.32
C THR A 115 -2.82 17.58 -8.11
N SER A 116 -2.71 18.83 -8.58
CA SER A 116 -3.75 19.46 -9.41
C SER A 116 -3.54 19.28 -10.91
N ILE A 117 -2.31 18.99 -11.36
CA ILE A 117 -1.96 18.99 -12.79
C ILE A 117 -1.11 17.79 -13.24
N ALA A 118 -0.29 17.22 -12.37
CA ALA A 118 0.71 16.26 -12.79
C ALA A 118 0.13 14.86 -12.94
N THR A 119 0.45 14.17 -14.03
CA THR A 119 0.15 12.77 -14.25
C THR A 119 1.44 11.96 -14.17
N VAL A 120 1.44 10.83 -13.47
CA VAL A 120 2.53 9.86 -13.49
C VAL A 120 2.13 8.70 -14.40
N SER A 121 2.93 8.42 -15.41
CA SER A 121 2.71 7.30 -16.32
C SER A 121 3.89 6.34 -16.31
N MET A 122 3.62 5.10 -15.92
CA MET A 122 4.58 4.00 -15.89
C MET A 122 4.29 3.04 -17.04
N ARG A 123 5.30 2.82 -17.90
CA ARG A 123 5.23 1.89 -19.02
C ARG A 123 6.43 0.96 -19.04
N ASN A 124 6.19 -0.34 -19.09
CA ASN A 124 7.24 -1.37 -19.09
C ASN A 124 8.36 -1.08 -18.08
N SER A 125 8.00 -0.70 -16.85
CA SER A 125 8.95 -0.19 -15.85
C SER A 125 8.78 -0.85 -14.49
N GLN A 126 9.86 -0.91 -13.72
CA GLN A 126 9.84 -1.48 -12.37
C GLN A 126 10.38 -0.49 -11.34
N LEU A 127 9.64 -0.32 -10.24
CA LEU A 127 10.10 0.41 -9.06
C LEU A 127 10.41 -0.60 -7.95
N LEU A 128 11.68 -0.66 -7.54
CA LEU A 128 12.16 -1.58 -6.49
C LEU A 128 12.68 -0.74 -5.32
N ALA A 129 12.01 -0.80 -4.16
CA ALA A 129 12.41 -0.03 -2.98
C ALA A 129 11.81 -0.63 -1.71
N SER A 130 12.17 -0.12 -0.53
CA SER A 130 11.50 -0.50 0.73
C SER A 130 10.15 0.18 0.86
N ALA A 131 10.04 1.43 0.40
CA ALA A 131 8.76 2.08 0.20
C ALA A 131 8.72 2.85 -1.12
N VAL A 132 7.55 2.91 -1.73
CA VAL A 132 7.26 3.77 -2.88
C VAL A 132 6.00 4.58 -2.56
N GLU A 133 6.12 5.90 -2.63
CA GLU A 133 5.00 6.83 -2.49
C GLU A 133 4.89 7.69 -3.75
N ILE A 134 3.74 7.66 -4.41
CA ILE A 134 3.44 8.50 -5.57
C ILE A 134 2.27 9.41 -5.24
N ARG A 135 2.48 10.72 -5.36
CA ARG A 135 1.45 11.76 -5.24
C ARG A 135 1.35 12.58 -6.50
N ALA A 136 0.17 12.59 -7.10
CA ALA A 136 -0.08 13.22 -8.40
C ALA A 136 -1.57 13.58 -8.57
N ALA A 137 -1.93 14.22 -9.69
CA ALA A 137 -3.32 14.36 -10.10
C ALA A 137 -3.88 13.01 -10.57
N ASN A 138 -3.13 12.33 -11.43
CA ASN A 138 -3.46 10.99 -11.93
C ASN A 138 -2.24 10.06 -11.88
N VAL A 139 -2.48 8.77 -11.66
CA VAL A 139 -1.45 7.72 -11.73
C VAL A 139 -1.91 6.63 -12.68
N THR A 140 -1.12 6.36 -13.70
CA THR A 140 -1.37 5.31 -14.71
C THR A 140 -0.21 4.32 -14.76
N MET A 141 -0.50 3.02 -14.81
CA MET A 141 0.53 1.97 -14.91
C MET A 141 0.07 0.85 -15.85
N ASP A 142 0.87 0.56 -16.88
CA ASP A 142 0.56 -0.52 -17.84
C ASP A 142 0.76 -1.93 -17.27
N GLU A 143 0.29 -2.94 -18.01
CA GLU A 143 0.32 -4.35 -17.61
C GLU A 143 1.73 -4.93 -17.42
N HIS A 144 2.74 -4.30 -18.03
CA HIS A 144 4.15 -4.72 -17.96
C HIS A 144 4.93 -4.02 -16.84
N SER A 145 4.28 -3.11 -16.12
CA SER A 145 4.91 -2.34 -15.06
C SER A 145 4.63 -2.91 -13.67
N ALA A 146 5.57 -2.70 -12.76
CA ALA A 146 5.43 -3.16 -11.39
C ALA A 146 6.02 -2.19 -10.36
N VAL A 147 5.33 -2.05 -9.23
CA VAL A 147 5.90 -1.53 -7.98
C VAL A 147 6.11 -2.72 -7.06
N ASN A 148 7.37 -3.08 -6.82
CA ASN A 148 7.72 -4.28 -6.07
C ASN A 148 8.58 -3.95 -4.85
N VAL A 149 7.94 -4.08 -3.69
CA VAL A 149 8.52 -3.88 -2.36
C VAL A 149 8.57 -5.20 -1.57
N THR A 150 8.51 -6.35 -2.26
CA THR A 150 8.53 -7.69 -1.68
C THR A 150 9.83 -7.95 -0.91
N ALA A 151 9.72 -8.49 0.30
CA ALA A 151 10.84 -8.78 1.21
C ALA A 151 11.76 -7.57 1.49
N ARG A 152 11.21 -6.35 1.45
CA ARG A 152 11.97 -5.09 1.67
C ARG A 152 11.50 -4.29 2.89
N GLY A 153 10.67 -4.89 3.73
CA GLY A 153 10.25 -4.41 5.04
C GLY A 153 11.22 -4.85 6.15
N LEU A 154 10.71 -4.91 7.38
CA LEU A 154 11.55 -5.10 8.56
C LEU A 154 12.07 -6.53 8.64
N LYS A 155 13.31 -6.71 9.11
CA LYS A 155 13.83 -8.00 9.56
C LYS A 155 13.24 -8.37 10.91
N PHE A 156 13.27 -7.42 11.85
CA PHE A 156 12.75 -7.56 13.21
C PHE A 156 11.67 -6.52 13.49
N GLY A 157 10.43 -6.80 13.08
CA GLY A 157 9.31 -5.88 13.26
C GLY A 157 8.56 -6.05 14.59
N PRO A 158 7.54 -5.21 14.84
CA PRO A 158 6.68 -5.32 16.03
C PRO A 158 5.91 -6.65 16.14
N GLY A 159 5.72 -7.35 15.01
CA GLY A 159 5.12 -8.67 14.94
C GLY A 159 6.13 -9.81 14.79
N TYR A 160 7.43 -9.55 15.04
CA TYR A 160 8.46 -10.59 15.17
C TYR A 160 8.48 -11.14 16.60
N ASN A 161 8.65 -12.45 16.75
CA ASN A 161 8.74 -13.13 18.04
C ASN A 161 10.06 -13.89 18.16
N SER A 162 10.86 -13.56 19.18
CA SER A 162 12.11 -14.28 19.49
C SER A 162 11.95 -15.39 20.53
N TRP A 163 10.79 -15.48 21.19
CA TRP A 163 10.53 -16.47 22.25
C TRP A 163 9.87 -17.75 21.73
N ASN A 164 8.91 -17.60 20.81
CA ASN A 164 8.34 -18.71 20.06
C ASN A 164 8.73 -18.52 18.61
N SER A 165 9.45 -19.47 18.02
CA SER A 165 9.79 -19.41 16.59
C SER A 165 8.50 -19.48 15.76
N MET A 166 8.22 -18.42 15.02
CA MET A 166 7.05 -18.24 14.17
C MET A 166 7.33 -17.23 13.07
N GLY A 167 6.50 -17.26 12.02
CA GLY A 167 6.51 -16.25 10.96
C GLY A 167 6.26 -14.85 11.49
N GLY A 168 6.73 -13.85 10.75
CA GLY A 168 6.42 -12.46 11.03
C GLY A 168 4.91 -12.20 10.95
N SER A 169 4.41 -11.35 11.84
CA SER A 169 2.99 -10.95 11.88
C SER A 169 2.78 -9.50 11.43
N TYR A 170 1.65 -9.23 10.76
CA TYR A 170 1.19 -7.87 10.48
C TYR A 170 -0.34 -7.78 10.31
N GLY A 171 -0.88 -8.06 9.13
CA GLY A 171 -2.32 -8.16 8.87
C GLY A 171 -2.89 -9.46 9.44
N GLY A 172 -2.19 -10.57 9.22
CA GLY A 172 -2.40 -11.85 9.89
C GLY A 172 -1.27 -12.20 10.86
N ILE A 173 -1.51 -13.23 11.67
CA ILE A 173 -0.49 -13.82 12.53
C ILE A 173 0.40 -14.76 11.73
N GLY A 174 1.70 -14.79 12.02
CA GLY A 174 2.60 -15.77 11.43
C GLY A 174 2.43 -17.18 12.02
N GLY A 175 2.56 -18.20 11.17
CA GLY A 175 2.48 -19.59 11.59
C GLY A 175 3.66 -19.99 12.49
N ALA A 176 3.46 -20.99 13.33
CA ALA A 176 4.49 -21.51 14.23
C ALA A 176 5.56 -22.32 13.48
N SER A 177 6.78 -22.36 14.02
CA SER A 177 7.85 -23.19 13.48
C SER A 177 7.92 -24.55 14.16
N LEU A 178 8.13 -25.60 13.38
CA LEU A 178 8.38 -26.95 13.85
C LEU A 178 9.87 -27.13 14.16
N THR A 179 10.17 -27.59 15.38
CA THR A 179 11.54 -27.79 15.90
C THR A 179 11.66 -29.18 16.52
N ASP A 180 12.84 -29.59 16.97
CA ASP A 180 13.00 -30.94 17.58
C ASP A 180 12.17 -31.11 18.85
N GLY A 181 12.00 -30.02 19.62
CA GLY A 181 11.14 -30.00 20.80
C GLY A 181 9.64 -29.88 20.49
N ARG A 182 9.27 -29.52 19.24
CA ARG A 182 7.89 -29.37 18.75
C ARG A 182 7.82 -29.90 17.32
N SER A 183 7.92 -31.22 17.23
CA SER A 183 8.17 -31.92 15.96
C SER A 183 6.95 -31.95 15.04
N ASN A 184 5.76 -31.81 15.63
CA ASN A 184 4.48 -31.82 14.93
C ASN A 184 3.59 -30.71 15.48
N CYS A 185 2.50 -30.41 14.77
CA CYS A 185 1.60 -29.35 15.15
C CYS A 185 0.72 -29.67 16.37
N ASP A 186 0.50 -30.95 16.69
CA ASP A 186 -0.28 -31.36 17.86
C ASP A 186 0.48 -31.07 19.17
N ASP A 187 1.81 -30.98 19.10
CA ASP A 187 2.70 -30.56 20.20
C ASP A 187 2.75 -29.03 20.38
N MET A 188 2.10 -28.26 19.51
CA MET A 188 2.16 -26.81 19.57
C MET A 188 1.22 -26.30 20.68
N PRO A 189 1.71 -25.49 21.65
CA PRO A 189 0.84 -24.90 22.66
C PRO A 189 -0.21 -23.97 22.02
N PRO A 190 -1.16 -23.41 22.74
CA PRO A 190 -1.94 -22.30 22.22
C PRO A 190 -1.03 -21.10 21.90
N ASN A 191 -1.33 -20.35 20.84
CA ASN A 191 -0.60 -19.12 20.59
C ASN A 191 -0.88 -18.11 21.71
N ASP A 192 0.15 -17.67 22.41
CA ASP A 192 0.09 -16.58 23.38
C ASP A 192 0.67 -15.27 22.82
N PHE A 193 1.16 -15.31 21.58
CA PHE A 193 1.72 -14.16 20.89
C PHE A 193 0.67 -13.47 20.02
N PHE A 194 -0.21 -12.72 20.67
CA PHE A 194 -1.08 -11.75 20.01
C PHE A 194 -0.52 -10.36 20.27
N ARG A 195 0.04 -9.73 19.24
CA ARG A 195 0.52 -8.34 19.30
C ARG A 195 -0.24 -7.47 18.34
N VAL A 196 -0.75 -6.35 18.86
CA VAL A 196 -1.39 -5.35 18.02
C VAL A 196 -0.32 -4.61 17.22
N VAL A 197 -0.27 -4.88 15.92
CA VAL A 197 0.63 -4.18 14.99
C VAL A 197 -0.18 -3.22 14.14
N GLY A 198 -0.23 -1.94 14.51
CA GLY A 198 -1.04 -0.94 13.79
C GLY A 198 -2.55 -1.23 13.79
N ASP A 199 -3.29 -0.61 12.88
CA ASP A 199 -4.73 -0.81 12.65
C ASP A 199 -5.03 -1.20 11.20
N VAL A 200 -6.27 -1.57 10.89
CA VAL A 200 -6.66 -1.97 9.51
C VAL A 200 -6.56 -0.84 8.49
N SER A 201 -6.38 0.41 8.93
CA SER A 201 -6.30 1.60 8.06
C SER A 201 -4.92 1.79 7.40
N VAL A 202 -4.01 0.82 7.56
CA VAL A 202 -2.67 0.86 6.94
C VAL A 202 -1.84 2.05 7.46
N GLY A 203 -2.12 2.49 8.69
CA GLY A 203 -1.41 3.59 9.32
C GLY A 203 0.08 3.31 9.45
N MET A 204 0.92 4.31 9.15
CA MET A 204 2.37 4.16 9.15
C MET A 204 2.95 3.85 10.54
N ALA A 205 2.25 4.21 11.63
CA ALA A 205 2.66 4.00 13.03
C ALA A 205 4.18 4.24 13.24
N ASN A 206 4.83 3.54 14.16
CA ASN A 206 6.28 3.63 14.39
C ASN A 206 7.10 2.65 13.54
N PHE A 207 6.44 1.76 12.78
CA PHE A 207 7.08 0.74 11.92
C PHE A 207 6.98 1.07 10.42
N ARG A 208 6.52 2.28 10.09
CA ARG A 208 6.41 2.86 8.74
C ARG A 208 5.54 2.07 7.75
N GLY A 209 4.63 1.22 8.22
CA GLY A 209 3.78 0.39 7.37
C GLY A 209 4.47 -0.87 6.84
N TYR A 210 5.67 -1.20 7.33
CA TYR A 210 6.37 -2.43 6.92
C TYR A 210 5.86 -3.67 7.63
N GLY A 211 5.81 -4.78 6.91
CA GLY A 211 5.62 -6.11 7.49
C GLY A 211 6.80 -6.49 8.37
N SER A 212 6.54 -7.35 9.36
CA SER A 212 7.59 -7.93 10.22
C SER A 212 8.25 -9.12 9.54
N GLY A 213 9.57 -9.26 9.64
CA GLY A 213 10.31 -10.40 9.10
C GLY A 213 10.29 -11.62 10.02
N GLY A 214 10.89 -12.72 9.55
CA GLY A 214 10.96 -13.99 10.25
C GLY A 214 12.37 -14.37 10.77
N GLY A 215 13.32 -13.44 10.77
CA GLY A 215 14.62 -13.61 11.45
C GLY A 215 15.87 -13.29 10.63
N ASN A 216 15.78 -13.33 9.28
CA ASN A 216 16.91 -13.06 8.39
C ASN A 216 16.58 -12.03 7.30
N ASP A 217 17.58 -11.70 6.48
CA ASP A 217 17.47 -10.69 5.44
C ASP A 217 16.68 -11.14 4.20
N GLU A 218 16.59 -12.45 3.97
CA GLU A 218 15.79 -13.05 2.89
C GLU A 218 14.31 -13.20 3.28
N SER A 219 14.04 -13.35 4.58
CA SER A 219 12.72 -13.50 5.18
C SER A 219 12.17 -12.20 5.80
N ARG A 220 12.62 -11.05 5.30
CA ARG A 220 12.08 -9.74 5.68
C ARG A 220 10.60 -9.64 5.36
N GLY A 221 9.88 -8.81 6.12
CA GLY A 221 8.49 -8.51 5.78
C GLY A 221 8.36 -7.74 4.47
N GLY A 222 7.14 -7.56 3.98
CA GLY A 222 6.85 -6.72 2.83
C GLY A 222 7.05 -5.23 3.13
N GLY A 223 7.44 -4.48 2.12
CA GLY A 223 7.58 -3.02 2.19
C GLY A 223 6.25 -2.26 2.12
N ARG A 224 6.30 -0.98 1.73
CA ARG A 224 5.11 -0.11 1.63
C ARG A 224 4.91 0.44 0.22
N ILE A 225 3.70 0.33 -0.30
CA ILE A 225 3.26 1.02 -1.53
C ILE A 225 2.17 2.02 -1.16
N ARG A 226 2.31 3.27 -1.61
CA ARG A 226 1.31 4.31 -1.43
C ARG A 226 1.11 5.08 -2.73
N LEU A 227 -0.09 4.98 -3.30
CA LEU A 227 -0.51 5.76 -4.46
C LEU A 227 -1.59 6.74 -4.00
N VAL A 228 -1.39 8.03 -4.20
CA VAL A 228 -2.35 9.09 -3.84
C VAL A 228 -2.58 9.98 -5.05
N ALA A 229 -3.75 9.84 -5.67
CA ALA A 229 -4.18 10.66 -6.79
C ALA A 229 -5.31 11.59 -6.37
N ALA A 230 -5.25 12.85 -6.80
CA ALA A 230 -6.37 13.77 -6.58
C ALA A 230 -7.57 13.48 -7.49
N GLN A 231 -7.39 12.69 -8.55
CA GLN A 231 -8.45 12.31 -9.49
C GLN A 231 -8.51 10.78 -9.60
N ASN A 232 -7.76 10.18 -10.53
CA ASN A 232 -7.87 8.76 -10.87
C ASN A 232 -6.57 7.99 -10.65
N VAL A 233 -6.73 6.71 -10.30
CA VAL A 233 -5.68 5.70 -10.35
C VAL A 233 -6.12 4.61 -11.33
N GLU A 234 -5.33 4.39 -12.38
CA GLU A 234 -5.54 3.37 -13.41
C GLU A 234 -4.34 2.43 -13.44
N ILE A 235 -4.52 1.17 -13.05
CA ILE A 235 -3.42 0.22 -12.90
C ILE A 235 -3.79 -1.10 -13.57
N ASP A 236 -3.00 -1.49 -14.57
CA ASP A 236 -3.06 -2.82 -15.21
C ASP A 236 -1.90 -3.73 -14.81
N GLY A 237 -0.84 -3.15 -14.24
CA GLY A 237 0.37 -3.84 -13.80
C GLY A 237 0.27 -4.48 -12.41
N SER A 238 1.41 -4.56 -11.71
CA SER A 238 1.50 -5.26 -10.42
C SER A 238 1.96 -4.37 -9.26
N LEU A 239 1.26 -4.45 -8.12
CA LEU A 239 1.64 -3.84 -6.85
C LEU A 239 1.92 -4.97 -5.85
N LEU A 240 3.20 -5.17 -5.52
CA LEU A 240 3.67 -6.35 -4.79
C LEU A 240 4.37 -5.93 -3.49
N ALA A 241 3.79 -6.28 -2.35
CA ALA A 241 4.31 -6.06 -1.02
C ALA A 241 4.35 -7.38 -0.22
N ASN A 242 4.81 -8.45 -0.85
CA ASN A 242 4.84 -9.78 -0.23
C ASN A 242 5.97 -9.89 0.82
N GLY A 243 5.80 -10.75 1.81
CA GLY A 243 6.87 -11.14 2.73
C GLY A 243 7.86 -12.10 2.06
N GLY A 244 9.09 -12.16 2.59
CA GLY A 244 10.11 -13.12 2.17
C GLY A 244 9.86 -14.51 2.75
N ASP A 245 10.21 -15.55 1.99
CA ASP A 245 9.99 -16.94 2.37
C ASP A 245 10.87 -17.39 3.55
N ALA A 246 10.44 -18.42 4.26
CA ALA A 246 11.25 -19.08 5.27
C ALA A 246 12.46 -19.75 4.61
N CYS A 247 13.60 -19.75 5.30
CA CYS A 247 14.77 -20.47 4.81
C CYS A 247 14.51 -21.98 4.83
N THR A 248 15.07 -22.70 3.86
CA THR A 248 14.84 -24.14 3.69
C THR A 248 15.83 -25.01 4.47
N ASN A 249 16.96 -24.44 4.89
CA ASN A 249 18.06 -25.13 5.57
C ASN A 249 18.47 -24.45 6.89
N CYS A 250 17.59 -23.64 7.47
CA CYS A 250 17.81 -22.95 8.73
C CYS A 250 16.50 -22.87 9.53
N TYR A 251 16.53 -22.28 10.73
CA TYR A 251 15.37 -22.22 11.63
C TYR A 251 14.53 -20.94 11.50
N ASP A 252 14.92 -20.03 10.60
CA ASP A 252 14.23 -18.76 10.43
C ASP A 252 12.91 -18.96 9.69
N SER A 253 11.94 -18.17 10.11
CA SER A 253 10.59 -18.21 9.55
C SER A 253 10.43 -17.21 8.42
N ALA A 254 9.27 -17.21 7.79
CA ALA A 254 8.94 -16.26 6.74
C ALA A 254 8.51 -14.89 7.29
N GLY A 255 8.63 -13.86 6.45
CA GLY A 255 8.16 -12.51 6.74
C GLY A 255 6.68 -12.31 6.41
N ALA A 256 6.03 -11.38 7.11
CA ALA A 256 4.65 -10.97 6.84
C ALA A 256 4.55 -10.17 5.54
N GLY A 257 3.34 -10.12 4.95
CA GLY A 257 3.00 -9.13 3.93
C GLY A 257 3.14 -7.70 4.45
N GLY A 258 3.31 -6.76 3.54
CA GLY A 258 3.48 -5.33 3.81
C GLY A 258 2.19 -4.53 3.71
N SER A 259 2.32 -3.26 3.34
CA SER A 259 1.21 -2.32 3.22
C SER A 259 1.03 -1.83 1.80
N ILE A 260 -0.20 -1.85 1.29
CA ILE A 260 -0.57 -1.22 0.03
C ILE A 260 -1.74 -0.25 0.29
N LEU A 261 -1.56 1.02 -0.04
CA LEU A 261 -2.56 2.06 0.09
C LEU A 261 -2.77 2.73 -1.27
N ILE A 262 -4.01 2.73 -1.77
CA ILE A 262 -4.39 3.40 -3.02
C ILE A 262 -5.55 4.34 -2.73
N VAL A 263 -5.30 5.63 -2.91
CA VAL A 263 -6.26 6.71 -2.68
C VAL A 263 -6.48 7.44 -3.99
N ALA A 264 -7.75 7.59 -4.39
CA ALA A 264 -8.16 8.37 -5.54
C ALA A 264 -9.48 9.09 -5.25
N THR A 265 -9.53 10.42 -5.38
CA THR A 265 -10.78 11.15 -5.10
C THR A 265 -11.94 10.71 -5.98
N GLU A 266 -11.69 10.22 -7.20
CA GLU A 266 -12.74 9.81 -8.14
C GLU A 266 -12.80 8.28 -8.32
N ARG A 267 -11.81 7.65 -8.98
CA ARG A 267 -11.88 6.22 -9.36
C ARG A 267 -10.55 5.50 -9.19
N ILE A 268 -10.63 4.22 -8.79
CA ILE A 268 -9.53 3.26 -8.81
C ILE A 268 -9.93 2.12 -9.74
N HIS A 269 -9.30 2.00 -10.90
CA HIS A 269 -9.69 1.01 -11.91
C HIS A 269 -8.49 0.43 -12.65
N GLY A 270 -8.77 -0.51 -13.56
CA GLY A 270 -7.77 -1.28 -14.31
C GLY A 270 -7.77 -2.76 -13.91
N ASN A 271 -6.82 -3.50 -14.47
CA ASN A 271 -6.68 -4.95 -14.29
C ASN A 271 -5.40 -5.30 -13.50
N ALA A 272 -5.19 -4.64 -12.36
CA ALA A 272 -3.99 -4.83 -11.56
C ALA A 272 -3.94 -6.19 -10.84
N THR A 273 -2.72 -6.68 -10.59
CA THR A 273 -2.45 -7.62 -9.50
C THR A 273 -2.02 -6.83 -8.26
N VAL A 274 -2.71 -7.03 -7.13
CA VAL A 274 -2.37 -6.37 -5.86
C VAL A 274 -2.15 -7.44 -4.80
N GLN A 275 -0.91 -7.58 -4.32
CA GLN A 275 -0.54 -8.64 -3.38
C GLN A 275 0.22 -8.10 -2.18
N ALA A 276 -0.27 -8.44 -0.99
CA ALA A 276 0.42 -8.26 0.27
C ALA A 276 0.44 -9.59 1.03
N ASN A 277 0.90 -10.65 0.38
CA ASN A 277 0.89 -12.01 0.92
C ASN A 277 2.07 -12.22 1.90
N GLY A 278 1.87 -13.08 2.90
CA GLY A 278 2.95 -13.58 3.75
C GLY A 278 3.87 -14.53 2.99
N GLY A 279 5.14 -14.57 3.39
CA GLY A 279 6.12 -15.50 2.82
C GLY A 279 5.84 -16.95 3.21
N GLN A 280 6.35 -17.88 2.42
CA GLN A 280 6.03 -19.30 2.52
C GLN A 280 6.75 -20.01 3.67
N PRO A 281 6.10 -20.96 4.35
CA PRO A 281 6.76 -21.81 5.35
C PRO A 281 7.78 -22.74 4.70
N SER A 282 8.71 -23.27 5.51
CA SER A 282 9.66 -24.28 5.06
C SER A 282 9.31 -25.66 5.62
N VAL A 283 9.53 -26.69 4.81
CA VAL A 283 9.35 -28.09 5.23
C VAL A 283 10.42 -28.41 6.28
N ARG A 284 10.02 -29.08 7.36
CA ARG A 284 10.96 -29.58 8.35
C ARG A 284 11.76 -30.76 7.78
N ILE A 285 13.08 -30.66 7.80
CA ILE A 285 13.98 -31.74 7.40
C ILE A 285 14.52 -32.36 8.69
N ALA A 286 14.05 -33.56 9.01
CA ALA A 286 14.57 -34.36 10.11
C ALA A 286 15.52 -35.43 9.52
N ASP A 287 16.80 -35.12 9.42
CA ASP A 287 17.84 -36.07 9.02
C ASP A 287 19.04 -35.97 9.98
N GLU A 288 19.69 -37.10 10.29
CA GLU A 288 20.69 -37.28 11.37
C GLU A 288 21.94 -36.37 11.25
N LEU A 289 22.13 -35.72 10.11
CA LEU A 289 23.32 -34.93 9.78
C LEU A 289 23.04 -33.44 9.49
N ARG A 290 21.76 -33.03 9.38
CA ARG A 290 21.35 -31.66 9.04
C ARG A 290 19.99 -31.33 9.64
N ASP A 291 19.99 -30.72 10.82
CA ASP A 291 18.79 -30.08 11.35
C ASP A 291 18.56 -28.74 10.65
N GLY A 292 17.38 -28.55 10.07
CA GLY A 292 17.00 -27.30 9.41
C GLY A 292 15.61 -27.33 8.79
N GLY A 293 15.09 -26.15 8.46
CA GLY A 293 13.72 -25.98 7.97
C GLY A 293 12.69 -26.02 9.09
N GLY A 294 11.42 -26.18 8.71
CA GLY A 294 10.29 -26.15 9.64
C GLY A 294 9.84 -24.74 10.02
N GLY A 295 10.36 -23.70 9.36
CA GLY A 295 9.98 -22.31 9.61
C GLY A 295 8.50 -22.06 9.30
N GLY A 296 7.85 -21.28 10.17
CA GLY A 296 6.47 -20.87 9.98
C GLY A 296 6.29 -19.85 8.83
N GLY A 297 5.12 -19.87 8.20
CA GLY A 297 4.71 -18.94 7.15
C GLY A 297 4.38 -17.57 7.73
N GLY A 298 4.61 -16.51 6.96
CA GLY A 298 4.34 -15.14 7.40
C GLY A 298 2.85 -14.83 7.40
N GLY A 299 2.40 -13.92 8.25
CA GLY A 299 1.03 -13.42 8.20
C GLY A 299 0.78 -12.58 6.94
N GLY A 300 -0.48 -12.51 6.49
CA GLY A 300 -0.88 -11.60 5.42
C GLY A 300 -0.65 -10.13 5.79
N GLY A 301 -0.57 -9.27 4.79
CA GLY A 301 -0.37 -7.83 4.93
C GLY A 301 -1.69 -7.06 5.01
N ARG A 302 -1.64 -5.76 4.69
CA ARG A 302 -2.83 -4.89 4.68
C ARG A 302 -2.93 -4.10 3.39
N ILE A 303 -4.13 -4.10 2.81
CA ILE A 303 -4.44 -3.39 1.58
C ILE A 303 -5.60 -2.43 1.88
N LEU A 304 -5.48 -1.18 1.44
CA LEU A 304 -6.53 -0.18 1.54
C LEU A 304 -6.81 0.47 0.19
N PHE A 305 -8.10 0.51 -0.16
CA PHE A 305 -8.64 1.31 -1.26
C PHE A 305 -9.48 2.44 -0.68
N ASP A 306 -9.26 3.66 -1.16
CA ASP A 306 -10.03 4.84 -0.78
C ASP A 306 -10.45 5.60 -2.03
N SER A 307 -11.74 5.54 -2.36
CA SER A 307 -12.27 6.29 -3.49
C SER A 307 -13.75 6.65 -3.39
N LYS A 308 -14.24 7.50 -4.28
CA LYS A 308 -15.65 7.88 -4.34
C LYS A 308 -16.52 6.79 -4.95
N ASN A 309 -16.03 6.09 -5.97
CA ASN A 309 -16.78 5.07 -6.68
C ASN A 309 -16.43 3.66 -6.18
N ALA A 310 -17.43 2.84 -5.88
CA ALA A 310 -17.26 1.42 -5.51
C ALA A 310 -16.75 0.53 -6.67
N GLU A 311 -16.58 1.09 -7.87
CA GLU A 311 -15.88 0.44 -8.97
C GLU A 311 -14.39 0.41 -8.66
N GLU A 312 -14.00 -0.61 -7.90
CA GLU A 312 -12.62 -0.89 -7.54
C GLU A 312 -12.11 -2.10 -8.33
N LEU A 313 -10.78 -2.26 -8.38
CA LEU A 313 -10.08 -3.39 -9.01
C LEU A 313 -10.79 -4.73 -8.76
N GLY A 314 -10.83 -5.57 -9.80
CA GLY A 314 -11.41 -6.90 -9.71
C GLY A 314 -10.85 -7.68 -8.52
N LEU A 315 -11.71 -7.98 -7.53
CA LEU A 315 -11.34 -8.62 -6.26
C LEU A 315 -10.68 -10.00 -6.41
N SER A 316 -10.78 -10.63 -7.59
CA SER A 316 -10.08 -11.88 -7.89
C SER A 316 -8.56 -11.75 -7.87
N ARG A 317 -8.01 -10.55 -8.14
CA ARG A 317 -6.56 -10.29 -8.23
C ARG A 317 -6.00 -9.47 -7.07
N VAL A 318 -6.81 -9.24 -6.04
CA VAL A 318 -6.40 -8.61 -4.78
C VAL A 318 -6.26 -9.69 -3.71
N GLU A 319 -5.06 -9.79 -3.13
CA GLU A 319 -4.70 -10.87 -2.22
C GLU A 319 -3.86 -10.34 -1.05
N ALA A 320 -4.24 -10.73 0.16
CA ALA A 320 -3.46 -10.48 1.36
C ALA A 320 -3.37 -11.77 2.18
N TYR A 321 -3.11 -12.91 1.54
CA TYR A 321 -3.11 -14.20 2.22
C TYR A 321 -1.91 -14.34 3.16
N GLY A 322 -2.05 -15.18 4.18
CA GLY A 322 -0.87 -15.67 4.91
C GLY A 322 0.03 -16.57 4.05
N GLY A 323 1.16 -16.99 4.63
CA GLY A 323 2.09 -17.95 4.06
C GLY A 323 1.54 -19.38 4.09
N GLY A 324 1.68 -20.11 2.99
CA GLY A 324 1.26 -21.51 2.84
C GLY A 324 0.91 -21.84 1.39
N PHE A 325 1.29 -23.02 0.90
CA PHE A 325 1.06 -23.42 -0.49
C PHE A 325 -0.27 -24.16 -0.68
N SER A 326 -0.86 -24.08 -1.88
CA SER A 326 -2.05 -24.83 -2.30
C SER A 326 -1.76 -26.20 -2.92
N SER A 327 -0.49 -26.61 -3.02
CA SER A 327 -0.06 -27.77 -3.83
C SER A 327 0.17 -29.06 -3.02
N ASP A 328 0.23 -30.21 -3.70
CA ASP A 328 0.44 -31.57 -3.16
C ASP A 328 1.67 -31.75 -2.23
N LYS A 329 2.52 -30.72 -2.09
CA LYS A 329 3.53 -30.61 -1.03
C LYS A 329 2.92 -30.46 0.39
N ASN A 330 1.59 -30.34 0.49
CA ASN A 330 0.83 -30.17 1.74
C ASN A 330 1.01 -31.30 2.77
N ALA A 331 1.42 -32.50 2.37
CA ALA A 331 1.64 -33.57 3.36
C ALA A 331 2.81 -33.26 4.32
N ALA A 332 3.72 -32.34 3.95
CA ALA A 332 4.93 -32.04 4.70
C ALA A 332 4.91 -30.69 5.44
N ILE A 333 3.94 -29.80 5.13
CA ILE A 333 3.74 -28.54 5.87
C ILE A 333 2.62 -28.75 6.88
N GLY A 334 2.94 -28.54 8.15
CA GLY A 334 1.95 -28.65 9.23
C GLY A 334 0.94 -27.50 9.19
N TRP A 335 -0.31 -27.77 9.59
CA TRP A 335 -1.38 -26.77 9.66
C TRP A 335 -0.99 -25.56 10.54
N CYS A 336 -0.19 -25.79 11.59
CA CYS A 336 0.29 -24.76 12.50
C CYS A 336 1.34 -23.83 11.88
N GLN A 337 2.02 -24.26 10.81
CA GLN A 337 3.01 -23.45 10.09
C GLN A 337 2.35 -22.46 9.14
N LEU A 338 1.04 -22.52 8.93
CA LEU A 338 0.34 -21.61 8.05
C LEU A 338 0.19 -20.23 8.68
N GLY A 339 0.52 -19.19 7.92
CA GLY A 339 0.22 -17.82 8.30
C GLY A 339 -1.27 -17.53 8.14
N GLY A 340 -1.79 -16.70 9.04
CA GLY A 340 -3.14 -16.14 8.96
C GLY A 340 -3.25 -15.09 7.87
N ASP A 341 -4.46 -14.97 7.32
CA ASP A 341 -4.73 -13.99 6.27
C ASP A 341 -4.70 -12.56 6.80
N GLY A 342 -4.50 -11.63 5.88
CA GLY A 342 -4.43 -10.20 6.11
C GLY A 342 -5.78 -9.52 5.90
N THR A 343 -5.74 -8.19 5.76
CA THR A 343 -6.95 -7.37 5.68
C THR A 343 -6.99 -6.54 4.40
N ILE A 344 -8.15 -6.50 3.77
CA ILE A 344 -8.45 -5.59 2.66
C ILE A 344 -9.56 -4.64 3.14
N LEU A 345 -9.25 -3.36 3.28
CA LEU A 345 -10.18 -2.33 3.70
C LEU A 345 -10.57 -1.46 2.50
N LYS A 346 -11.87 -1.27 2.29
CA LYS A 346 -12.42 -0.41 1.24
C LYS A 346 -13.11 0.78 1.87
N LEU A 347 -12.74 1.98 1.47
CA LEU A 347 -13.34 3.25 1.87
C LEU A 347 -14.06 3.83 0.67
N GLN A 348 -15.36 4.08 0.85
CA GLN A 348 -16.22 4.68 -0.15
C GLN A 348 -16.79 6.01 0.35
N HIS A 349 -16.56 7.06 -0.42
CA HIS A 349 -17.17 8.36 -0.17
C HIS A 349 -18.51 8.47 -0.89
N THR A 350 -19.61 8.45 -0.14
CA THR A 350 -20.94 8.71 -0.73
C THR A 350 -21.13 10.20 -0.95
N THR A 351 -21.43 10.59 -2.20
CA THR A 351 -22.04 11.88 -2.49
C THR A 351 -23.54 11.67 -2.45
N LYS A 352 -24.22 12.12 -1.39
CA LYS A 352 -25.67 12.32 -1.44
C LYS A 352 -25.93 13.46 -2.44
N GLU A 353 -26.05 13.13 -3.72
CA GLU A 353 -26.73 14.01 -4.66
C GLU A 353 -28.22 13.94 -4.32
N GLY A 354 -28.76 15.02 -3.76
CA GLY A 354 -30.17 15.16 -3.48
C GLY A 354 -30.94 15.27 -4.80
N GLU A 355 -31.28 14.14 -5.41
CA GLU A 355 -32.38 14.09 -6.38
C GLU A 355 -33.71 14.03 -5.62
N GLY A 356 -34.35 15.19 -5.49
CA GLY A 356 -35.64 15.31 -4.80
C GLY A 356 -36.28 16.69 -4.96
N LEU A 357 -36.80 16.94 -6.16
CA LEU A 357 -38.00 17.72 -6.54
C LEU A 357 -38.34 19.01 -5.76
N GLY A 358 -38.59 20.08 -6.52
CA GLY A 358 -38.75 21.45 -6.04
C GLY A 358 -39.82 21.68 -4.96
N GLY A 359 -39.50 22.63 -4.09
CA GLY A 359 -40.40 23.25 -3.12
C GLY A 359 -39.73 24.51 -2.55
N SER A 360 -40.41 25.65 -2.68
CA SER A 360 -39.92 26.99 -2.34
C SER A 360 -39.73 27.22 -0.83
N ASP A 361 -38.75 28.09 -0.54
CA ASP A 361 -38.66 29.04 0.58
C ASP A 361 -38.69 28.54 2.04
N VAL A 362 -37.59 28.75 2.79
CA VAL A 362 -37.38 29.86 3.75
C VAL A 362 -36.13 29.57 4.64
N GLN A 363 -35.22 30.55 4.63
CA GLN A 363 -34.17 30.93 5.59
C GLN A 363 -33.73 29.98 6.73
N GLY A 364 -32.41 29.68 6.71
CA GLY A 364 -31.50 30.17 7.76
C GLY A 364 -31.02 29.17 8.82
N GLN A 365 -29.90 28.49 8.56
CA GLN A 365 -28.82 28.31 9.55
C GLN A 365 -27.58 27.69 8.91
N SER A 366 -26.43 28.34 9.12
CA SER A 366 -25.12 27.85 8.70
C SER A 366 -24.79 26.51 9.38
N ARG A 367 -24.71 25.43 8.59
CA ARG A 367 -24.03 24.18 8.96
C ARG A 367 -22.85 23.99 8.01
N GLY A 368 -21.68 24.41 8.45
CA GLY A 368 -20.43 24.00 7.86
C GLY A 368 -20.11 22.59 8.34
N GLU A 369 -20.18 21.64 7.43
CA GLU A 369 -19.19 20.58 7.13
C GLU A 369 -19.86 19.64 6.12
N ASP A 370 -19.21 19.53 4.97
CA ASP A 370 -19.69 18.97 3.72
C ASP A 370 -20.20 17.52 3.92
N GLY A 371 -21.43 17.24 3.49
CA GLY A 371 -22.21 16.03 3.79
C GLY A 371 -21.73 14.73 3.13
N LYS A 372 -20.43 14.45 3.14
CA LYS A 372 -19.83 13.21 2.62
C LYS A 372 -19.85 12.15 3.72
N THR A 373 -20.75 11.18 3.61
CA THR A 373 -20.70 10.01 4.50
C THR A 373 -19.62 9.07 3.96
N LEU A 374 -18.59 8.85 4.79
CA LEU A 374 -17.56 7.84 4.54
C LEU A 374 -18.07 6.49 5.05
N LEU A 375 -18.20 5.54 4.14
CA LEU A 375 -18.57 4.15 4.42
C LEU A 375 -17.34 3.28 4.22
N SER A 376 -17.09 2.31 5.11
CA SER A 376 -16.04 1.32 4.86
C SER A 376 -16.50 -0.12 5.02
N THR A 377 -15.83 -0.99 4.26
CA THR A 377 -16.02 -2.44 4.23
C THR A 377 -14.69 -3.13 4.47
N LEU A 378 -14.62 -4.00 5.46
CA LEU A 378 -13.46 -4.84 5.75
C LEU A 378 -13.68 -6.24 5.16
N LEU A 379 -12.71 -6.69 4.37
CA LEU A 379 -12.68 -8.00 3.74
C LEU A 379 -11.50 -8.79 4.30
N ILE A 380 -11.78 -10.01 4.75
CA ILE A 380 -10.77 -11.00 5.14
C ILE A 380 -11.01 -12.20 4.23
N LYS A 381 -10.17 -12.29 3.21
CA LYS A 381 -10.34 -13.24 2.10
C LYS A 381 -9.36 -14.38 2.24
N GLY A 382 -9.89 -15.59 2.32
CA GLY A 382 -9.17 -16.86 2.23
C GLY A 382 -9.17 -17.39 0.79
N GLY A 383 -9.20 -18.71 0.63
CA GLY A 383 -9.25 -19.38 -0.67
C GLY A 383 -7.87 -19.73 -1.22
N ARG A 384 -6.81 -19.53 -0.42
CA ARG A 384 -5.44 -20.01 -0.71
C ARG A 384 -5.37 -21.54 -0.75
N LEU A 385 -6.13 -22.22 0.10
CA LEU A 385 -6.12 -23.68 0.22
C LEU A 385 -7.45 -24.22 -0.28
N VAL A 386 -7.44 -24.95 -1.40
CA VAL A 386 -8.60 -25.72 -1.84
C VAL A 386 -8.74 -26.90 -0.87
N HIS A 387 -9.55 -26.77 0.18
CA HIS A 387 -9.83 -27.90 1.06
C HIS A 387 -10.98 -28.75 0.48
N SER A 388 -10.78 -30.06 0.44
CA SER A 388 -11.85 -31.05 0.27
C SER A 388 -11.91 -31.88 1.55
N GLY A 389 -13.08 -31.93 2.20
CA GLY A 389 -13.28 -32.54 3.52
C GLY A 389 -13.41 -31.51 4.65
N PRO A 390 -13.81 -31.95 5.86
CA PRO A 390 -14.03 -31.04 6.99
C PRO A 390 -12.77 -30.22 7.26
N VAL A 391 -12.92 -28.90 7.39
CA VAL A 391 -11.84 -27.96 7.71
C VAL A 391 -11.08 -28.54 8.90
N LYS A 392 -9.86 -29.05 8.67
CA LYS A 392 -8.99 -29.48 9.76
C LYS A 392 -8.62 -28.20 10.49
N ARG A 393 -9.24 -28.01 11.66
CA ARG A 393 -9.11 -26.83 12.54
C ARG A 393 -7.85 -26.05 12.23
N ILE A 394 -8.00 -24.89 11.60
CA ILE A 394 -6.91 -23.92 11.49
C ILE A 394 -6.78 -23.34 12.91
N GLN A 395 -6.13 -24.12 13.77
CA GLN A 395 -6.05 -23.94 15.21
C GLN A 395 -5.18 -22.70 15.48
N ILE A 396 -5.79 -21.60 15.94
CA ILE A 396 -5.25 -20.49 16.77
C ILE A 396 -4.04 -19.69 16.21
N TYR A 397 -3.19 -20.28 15.36
CA TYR A 397 -1.93 -19.73 14.86
C TYR A 397 -2.10 -18.98 13.53
N GLY A 398 -2.91 -19.52 12.62
CA GLY A 398 -3.12 -18.96 11.29
C GLY A 398 -4.39 -18.11 11.20
N CYS A 399 -4.57 -17.08 12.03
CA CYS A 399 -5.74 -16.21 11.98
C CYS A 399 -5.43 -14.73 11.76
N THR A 400 -6.44 -13.99 11.31
CA THR A 400 -6.45 -12.53 11.23
C THR A 400 -6.94 -11.96 12.55
N PRO A 401 -6.09 -11.27 13.34
CA PRO A 401 -6.51 -10.73 14.62
C PRO A 401 -7.25 -9.41 14.45
N ILE A 402 -8.43 -9.31 15.05
CA ILE A 402 -9.18 -8.06 15.22
C ILE A 402 -9.15 -7.69 16.69
N PHE A 403 -8.36 -6.68 17.02
CA PHE A 403 -8.27 -6.13 18.37
C PHE A 403 -9.36 -5.08 18.58
N GLU A 404 -9.67 -4.77 19.84
CA GLU A 404 -10.53 -3.62 20.16
C GLU A 404 -9.77 -2.30 19.91
N GLN A 405 -8.52 -2.26 20.35
CA GLN A 405 -7.66 -1.07 20.30
C GLN A 405 -6.26 -1.39 19.79
N THR A 406 -5.64 -0.40 19.17
CA THR A 406 -4.22 -0.36 18.85
C THR A 406 -3.37 -0.29 20.13
N SER A 407 -2.06 -0.56 20.01
CA SER A 407 -1.10 -0.35 21.10
C SER A 407 -1.00 1.09 21.62
N ARG A 408 -1.65 2.05 20.94
CA ARG A 408 -1.75 3.47 21.33
C ARG A 408 -3.13 3.85 21.91
N GLY A 409 -4.03 2.90 22.10
CA GLY A 409 -5.37 3.13 22.63
C GLY A 409 -6.39 3.69 21.61
N ALA A 410 -6.01 3.87 20.34
CA ALA A 410 -6.96 4.20 19.28
C ALA A 410 -7.75 2.96 18.84
N GLN A 411 -8.97 3.12 18.34
CA GLN A 411 -9.76 1.99 17.81
C GLN A 411 -9.00 1.26 16.70
N PHE A 412 -9.04 -0.07 16.72
CA PHE A 412 -8.41 -0.89 15.68
C PHE A 412 -9.21 -0.90 14.38
N LEU A 413 -10.55 -0.88 14.50
CA LEU A 413 -11.49 -0.74 13.39
C LEU A 413 -11.88 0.73 13.23
N PRO A 414 -11.99 1.26 12.00
CA PRO A 414 -12.36 2.65 11.78
C PRO A 414 -13.84 2.89 12.09
N GLU A 415 -14.17 4.10 12.54
CA GLU A 415 -15.56 4.49 12.84
C GLU A 415 -16.52 4.46 11.65
N SER A 416 -15.99 4.50 10.42
CA SER A 416 -16.75 4.40 9.18
C SER A 416 -17.13 2.97 8.81
N LEU A 417 -16.67 1.96 9.55
CA LEU A 417 -16.87 0.55 9.21
C LEU A 417 -18.33 0.15 9.38
N ALA A 418 -18.96 -0.18 8.26
CA ALA A 418 -20.31 -0.73 8.24
C ALA A 418 -20.31 -2.23 8.02
N HIS A 419 -19.42 -2.76 7.18
CA HIS A 419 -19.49 -4.16 6.79
C HIS A 419 -18.19 -4.90 7.06
N ILE A 420 -18.29 -6.11 7.62
CA ILE A 420 -17.19 -7.08 7.71
C ILE A 420 -17.61 -8.33 6.96
N PHE A 421 -16.77 -8.78 6.02
CA PHE A 421 -16.94 -10.02 5.29
C PHE A 421 -15.71 -10.91 5.50
N VAL A 422 -15.96 -12.12 6.00
CA VAL A 422 -14.96 -13.17 6.15
C VAL A 422 -15.34 -14.30 5.22
N ASN A 423 -14.46 -14.65 4.28
CA ASN A 423 -14.78 -15.66 3.28
C ASN A 423 -13.61 -16.57 2.88
N GLY A 424 -13.94 -17.64 2.15
CA GLY A 424 -12.96 -18.54 1.53
C GLY A 424 -12.20 -19.39 2.55
N GLY A 425 -12.79 -19.70 3.70
CA GLY A 425 -12.10 -20.47 4.74
C GLY A 425 -11.08 -19.68 5.56
N ALA A 426 -11.10 -18.34 5.47
CA ALA A 426 -10.32 -17.50 6.35
C ALA A 426 -10.75 -17.65 7.82
N THR A 427 -9.80 -17.49 8.73
CA THR A 427 -10.04 -17.54 10.18
C THR A 427 -9.77 -16.18 10.82
N VAL A 428 -10.72 -15.69 11.61
CA VAL A 428 -10.59 -14.44 12.38
C VAL A 428 -10.43 -14.76 13.86
N CYS A 429 -9.50 -14.08 14.53
CA CYS A 429 -9.39 -14.11 15.99
C CYS A 429 -9.84 -12.78 16.58
N ALA A 430 -10.84 -12.78 17.46
CA ALA A 430 -11.31 -11.58 18.15
C ALA A 430 -11.81 -11.89 19.57
N SER A 431 -11.74 -10.92 20.48
CA SER A 431 -12.50 -10.97 21.75
C SER A 431 -13.84 -10.25 21.59
N VAL A 432 -13.80 -9.06 21.00
CA VAL A 432 -14.96 -8.19 20.76
C VAL A 432 -14.86 -7.59 19.36
N VAL A 433 -15.96 -7.65 18.61
CA VAL A 433 -16.16 -6.90 17.36
C VAL A 433 -17.48 -6.16 17.47
N GLN A 434 -17.40 -4.84 17.64
CA GLN A 434 -18.57 -3.99 17.79
C GLN A 434 -18.61 -2.94 16.68
N LEU A 435 -19.62 -3.03 15.83
CA LEU A 435 -19.97 -2.03 14.83
C LEU A 435 -21.08 -1.13 15.37
N LYS A 436 -21.15 0.12 14.88
CA LYS A 436 -22.32 0.99 15.08
C LYS A 436 -23.53 0.35 14.40
N ASP A 437 -24.75 0.56 14.91
CA ASP A 437 -25.96 0.02 14.26
C ASP A 437 -26.09 0.50 12.81
N SER A 438 -25.72 1.76 12.54
CA SER A 438 -25.59 2.28 11.18
C SER A 438 -24.41 3.25 11.03
N VAL A 439 -23.93 3.37 9.79
CA VAL A 439 -22.99 4.41 9.35
C VAL A 439 -23.68 5.22 8.26
N GLY A 440 -24.08 6.46 8.62
CA GLY A 440 -25.06 7.20 7.82
C GLY A 440 -26.39 6.44 7.77
N ASP A 441 -26.89 6.19 6.57
CA ASP A 441 -28.16 5.47 6.34
C ASP A 441 -27.95 3.97 6.03
N VAL A 442 -26.72 3.45 6.19
CA VAL A 442 -26.38 2.05 5.91
C VAL A 442 -26.28 1.27 7.21
N GLU A 443 -27.10 0.24 7.35
CA GLU A 443 -27.04 -0.69 8.48
C GLU A 443 -25.74 -1.49 8.47
N SER A 444 -25.15 -1.71 9.64
CA SER A 444 -23.95 -2.52 9.75
C SER A 444 -24.22 -4.01 9.61
N SER A 445 -23.26 -4.74 9.06
CA SER A 445 -23.35 -6.20 8.92
C SER A 445 -22.03 -6.91 9.16
N ILE A 446 -22.10 -8.07 9.82
CA ILE A 446 -21.00 -9.02 9.91
C ILE A 446 -21.43 -10.31 9.21
N VAL A 447 -20.67 -10.73 8.20
CA VAL A 447 -20.94 -11.94 7.41
C VAL A 447 -19.73 -12.86 7.47
N ILE A 448 -19.95 -14.09 7.93
CA ILE A 448 -18.97 -15.17 7.94
C ILE A 448 -19.52 -16.27 7.03
N ASP A 449 -18.79 -16.56 5.94
CA ASP A 449 -19.21 -17.56 4.96
C ASP A 449 -19.04 -19.01 5.46
N SER A 450 -19.59 -19.95 4.69
CA SER A 450 -19.40 -21.36 4.97
C SER A 450 -17.95 -21.77 4.77
N GLY A 451 -17.33 -22.29 5.82
CA GLY A 451 -15.94 -22.73 5.83
C GLY A 451 -15.00 -21.75 6.54
N SER A 452 -15.38 -20.48 6.67
CA SER A 452 -14.67 -19.51 7.51
C SER A 452 -14.94 -19.70 9.00
N GLU A 453 -13.97 -19.31 9.83
CA GLU A 453 -13.98 -19.56 11.27
C GLU A 453 -13.80 -18.27 12.09
N LEU A 454 -14.41 -18.27 13.27
CA LEU A 454 -14.20 -17.26 14.30
C LEU A 454 -13.62 -17.94 15.54
N ASN A 455 -12.46 -17.46 15.97
CA ASN A 455 -11.72 -17.94 17.12
C ASN A 455 -11.54 -16.83 18.15
N VAL A 456 -11.27 -17.24 19.38
CA VAL A 456 -11.04 -16.30 20.47
C VAL A 456 -9.63 -15.74 20.38
N LEU A 457 -9.53 -14.42 20.50
CA LEU A 457 -8.27 -13.73 20.70
C LEU A 457 -7.92 -13.78 22.20
N ASP A 458 -6.69 -14.18 22.54
CA ASP A 458 -6.23 -14.30 23.93
C ASP A 458 -6.98 -15.38 24.76
N ARG A 459 -6.88 -15.32 26.11
CA ARG A 459 -7.42 -16.29 27.08
C ARG A 459 -8.92 -16.23 27.30
N ASP A 460 -9.63 -15.39 26.55
CA ASP A 460 -11.08 -15.28 26.66
C ASP A 460 -11.76 -16.61 26.27
N ARG A 461 -13.02 -16.77 26.67
CA ARG A 461 -13.80 -17.98 26.36
C ARG A 461 -14.88 -17.76 25.31
N VAL A 462 -15.14 -16.51 24.94
CA VAL A 462 -16.28 -16.11 24.10
C VAL A 462 -15.85 -14.98 23.19
N VAL A 463 -16.37 -14.96 21.96
CA VAL A 463 -16.29 -13.81 21.06
C VAL A 463 -17.60 -13.06 21.07
N GLN A 464 -17.57 -11.76 21.37
CA GLN A 464 -18.76 -10.90 21.34
C GLN A 464 -18.83 -10.17 20.00
N LEU A 465 -19.91 -10.38 19.26
CA LEU A 465 -20.20 -9.68 18.00
C LEU A 465 -21.41 -8.76 18.18
N SER A 466 -21.33 -7.54 17.64
CA SER A 466 -22.42 -6.57 17.64
C SER A 466 -22.47 -5.82 16.30
N ALA A 467 -23.59 -5.91 15.61
CA ALA A 467 -23.93 -5.20 14.38
C ALA A 467 -25.46 -5.25 14.19
N SER A 468 -26.02 -4.42 13.31
CA SER A 468 -27.45 -4.49 12.97
C SER A 468 -27.85 -5.84 12.38
N GLN A 469 -26.94 -6.45 11.61
CA GLN A 469 -27.14 -7.77 11.02
C GLN A 469 -25.91 -8.66 11.21
N ILE A 470 -26.12 -9.89 11.67
CA ILE A 470 -25.06 -10.89 11.82
C ILE A 470 -25.49 -12.16 11.09
N THR A 471 -24.69 -12.58 10.12
CA THR A 471 -24.94 -13.80 9.33
C THR A 471 -23.74 -14.73 9.47
N ILE A 472 -23.98 -15.94 9.97
CA ILE A 472 -22.99 -17.01 10.06
C ILE A 472 -23.53 -18.19 9.26
N GLN A 473 -22.85 -18.53 8.16
CA GLN A 473 -23.25 -19.62 7.29
C GLN A 473 -22.55 -20.91 7.71
N PHE A 474 -23.31 -21.99 7.89
CA PHE A 474 -22.77 -23.30 8.22
C PHE A 474 -22.94 -24.23 7.02
N GLU A 475 -21.87 -24.94 6.65
CA GLU A 475 -21.98 -26.09 5.74
C GLU A 475 -22.75 -27.21 6.46
N SER A 476 -23.96 -27.49 5.99
CA SER A 476 -24.74 -28.63 6.45
C SER A 476 -24.18 -29.89 5.80
N TYR A 477 -23.26 -30.59 6.47
CA TYR A 477 -22.91 -31.95 6.07
C TYR A 477 -24.11 -32.85 6.39
N CYS A 478 -24.88 -33.26 5.38
CA CYS A 478 -25.83 -34.36 5.53
C CYS A 478 -25.03 -35.61 5.95
N CYS A 479 -25.29 -36.08 7.18
CA CYS A 479 -24.69 -37.28 7.76
C CYS A 479 -25.01 -38.56 6.97
#